data_AF-A0AAE1I4E6-F1
#
_entry.id   AF-A0AAE1I4E6-F1
#
_cell.length_a   1.000
_cell.length_b   1.000
_cell.length_c   1.000
_cell.angle_alpha   90.00
_cell.angle_beta   90.00
_cell.angle_gamma   90.00
#
_symmetry.space_group_name_H-M   'P 1'
#
loop_
_entity.id
_entity.type
_entity.pdbx_description
1 polymer ?
#
loop_
_entity_poly.entity_id
_entity_poly.type
_entity_poly.pdbx_seq_one_letter_code
_entity_poly.pdbx_strand_id
1 'polypeptide(L)'
;MCHYNDPQQRQLTDSWCAPELLLAFREKGYKLVAVHEVYQYRHTSKYNPVRRFMALKIQASGWPADCDTEEKKARFVEDTLKHDGVVLDPTKMAKNPALRALSKLMLNSFWGKFGEKTLRSKTELIYDYGKLVSLVTDPAKEVTGLLPLGEECLQITWKPVEDSEVSLPTSSLLHAAYTTCHGRMQLYKYLDVVKERALYHDTDSVAYISRPGESELPLGTHLGDLTDQIEEDYGPGSFITEFCAGGPKNYAYKVAVGGDLSKIKVCIKVRGISINTSCDDLVTFDNLKVMVMGSRWRIVTRHSTKNWQAVNTKRRRVDVANTVPHGYNGWTMADEEDQDLLEVLEVLGDA
;
A
#
# COMPACT_ATOMS: atom_id res chain seq x y z
N MET A 1 7.02 -12.39 24.38
CA MET A 1 6.40 -13.56 25.05
C MET A 1 5.16 -13.07 25.79
N CYS A 2 4.06 -13.82 25.78
CA CYS A 2 2.87 -13.44 26.55
C CYS A 2 3.14 -13.66 28.04
N HIS A 3 3.02 -12.61 28.86
CA HIS A 3 3.33 -12.66 30.30
C HIS A 3 2.13 -13.05 31.18
N TYR A 4 0.97 -13.32 30.56
CA TYR A 4 -0.23 -13.72 31.28
C TYR A 4 -0.19 -15.21 31.61
N ASN A 5 -0.21 -15.51 32.91
CA ASN A 5 -0.29 -16.89 33.42
C ASN A 5 -1.73 -17.42 33.45
N ASP A 6 -2.72 -16.52 33.51
CA ASP A 6 -4.13 -16.87 33.50
C ASP A 6 -4.60 -17.24 32.08
N PRO A 7 -5.11 -18.46 31.85
CA PRO A 7 -5.68 -18.86 30.57
C PRO A 7 -6.81 -17.94 30.08
N GLN A 8 -7.58 -17.31 30.97
CA GLN A 8 -8.67 -16.40 30.57
C GLN A 8 -8.14 -15.12 29.93
N GLN A 9 -7.02 -14.60 30.43
CA GLN A 9 -6.35 -13.41 29.90
C GLN A 9 -5.64 -13.67 28.56
N ARG A 10 -5.54 -14.94 28.16
CA ARG A 10 -4.97 -15.37 26.87
C ARG A 10 -6.04 -15.66 25.81
N GLN A 11 -7.32 -15.47 26.13
CA GLN A 11 -8.40 -15.68 25.18
C GLN A 11 -8.46 -14.53 24.18
N LEU A 12 -8.70 -14.88 22.92
CA LEU A 12 -8.94 -13.93 21.83
C LEU A 12 -10.35 -14.18 21.31
N THR A 13 -11.11 -13.11 21.11
CA THR A 13 -12.45 -13.13 20.53
C THR A 13 -12.45 -12.21 19.32
N ASP A 14 -12.56 -12.79 18.12
CA ASP A 14 -12.56 -12.06 16.85
C ASP A 14 -13.19 -12.93 15.74
N SER A 15 -13.19 -12.41 14.51
CA SER A 15 -13.57 -13.12 13.30
C SER A 15 -12.34 -13.52 12.49
N TRP A 16 -12.24 -14.80 12.11
CA TRP A 16 -11.11 -15.32 11.35
C TRP A 16 -11.56 -16.14 10.15
N CYS A 17 -10.76 -16.11 9.09
CA CYS A 17 -10.90 -17.07 8.00
C CYS A 17 -10.49 -18.47 8.48
N ALA A 18 -11.21 -19.50 8.02
CA ALA A 18 -10.96 -20.89 8.42
C ALA A 18 -9.49 -21.36 8.27
N PRO A 19 -8.74 -20.98 7.21
CA PRO A 19 -7.34 -21.39 7.08
C PRO A 19 -6.42 -20.93 8.22
N GLU A 20 -6.61 -19.72 8.74
CA GLU A 20 -5.82 -19.20 9.86
C GLU A 20 -6.13 -19.94 11.17
N LEU A 21 -7.42 -20.22 11.41
CA LEU A 21 -7.84 -21.02 12.56
C LEU A 21 -7.26 -22.43 12.50
N LEU A 22 -7.29 -23.07 11.33
CA LEU A 22 -6.73 -24.40 11.14
C LEU A 22 -5.22 -24.43 11.42
N LEU A 23 -4.47 -23.43 10.95
CA LEU A 23 -3.04 -23.29 11.25
C LEU A 23 -2.81 -23.10 12.76
N ALA A 24 -3.60 -22.22 13.40
CA ALA A 24 -3.49 -21.97 14.84
C ALA A 24 -3.73 -23.25 15.66
N PHE A 25 -4.74 -24.05 15.33
CA PHE A 25 -5.07 -25.27 16.06
C PHE A 25 -4.11 -26.41 15.78
N ARG A 26 -3.81 -26.68 14.49
CA ARG A 26 -3.05 -27.87 14.08
C ARG A 26 -1.56 -27.71 14.28
N GLU A 27 -1.03 -26.50 14.08
CA GLU A 27 0.41 -26.27 14.04
C GLU A 27 0.92 -25.48 15.24
N LYS A 28 0.08 -24.65 15.86
CA LYS A 28 0.49 -23.74 16.96
C LYS A 28 -0.09 -24.09 18.33
N GLY A 29 -0.93 -25.12 18.41
CA GLY A 29 -1.46 -25.64 19.68
C GLY A 29 -2.50 -24.72 20.35
N TYR A 30 -3.11 -23.79 19.61
CA TYR A 30 -4.24 -23.01 20.11
C TYR A 30 -5.46 -23.91 20.31
N LYS A 31 -6.32 -23.53 21.26
CA LYS A 31 -7.57 -24.24 21.56
C LYS A 31 -8.76 -23.35 21.22
N LEU A 32 -9.75 -23.92 20.56
CA LEU A 32 -11.03 -23.27 20.32
C LEU A 32 -11.87 -23.32 21.60
N VAL A 33 -12.26 -22.16 22.12
CA VAL A 33 -13.06 -22.05 23.36
C VAL A 33 -14.54 -22.00 23.04
N ALA A 34 -14.95 -21.11 22.14
CA ALA A 34 -16.34 -20.91 21.76
C ALA A 34 -16.44 -20.52 20.28
N VAL A 35 -17.56 -20.89 19.64
CA VAL A 35 -17.93 -20.49 18.29
C VAL A 35 -19.27 -19.77 18.38
N HIS A 36 -19.32 -18.52 17.95
CA HIS A 36 -20.53 -17.71 17.95
C HIS A 36 -21.29 -17.85 16.63
N GLU A 37 -20.56 -17.81 15.51
CA GLU A 37 -21.14 -17.87 14.17
C GLU A 37 -20.15 -18.52 13.20
N VAL A 38 -20.68 -19.23 12.19
CA VAL A 38 -19.89 -19.85 11.12
C VAL A 38 -20.57 -19.59 9.78
N TYR A 39 -19.84 -18.92 8.88
CA TYR A 39 -20.25 -18.78 7.48
C TYR A 39 -19.63 -19.90 6.64
N GLN A 40 -20.48 -20.78 6.10
CA GLN A 40 -20.06 -21.89 5.25
C GLN A 40 -20.49 -21.66 3.79
N TYR A 41 -19.53 -21.80 2.87
CA TYR A 41 -19.76 -21.65 1.44
C TYR A 41 -19.74 -23.02 0.76
N ARG A 42 -20.77 -23.31 -0.04
CA ARG A 42 -20.90 -24.61 -0.74
C ARG A 42 -19.86 -24.82 -1.84
N HIS A 43 -19.43 -23.73 -2.47
CA HIS A 43 -18.55 -23.78 -3.63
C HIS A 43 -17.44 -22.73 -3.51
N THR A 44 -16.28 -23.06 -4.06
CA THR A 44 -15.16 -22.13 -4.26
C THR A 44 -14.99 -21.90 -5.76
N SER A 45 -14.93 -20.65 -6.19
CA SER A 45 -14.53 -20.30 -7.55
C SER A 45 -13.10 -19.74 -7.56
N LYS A 46 -12.36 -20.01 -8.64
CA LYS A 46 -11.05 -19.40 -8.86
C LYS A 46 -11.22 -18.13 -9.69
N TYR A 47 -10.86 -17.00 -9.11
CA TYR A 47 -10.91 -15.71 -9.81
C TYR A 47 -9.53 -15.36 -10.35
N ASN A 48 -9.36 -15.36 -11.69
CA ASN A 48 -8.05 -15.31 -12.33
C ASN A 48 -7.65 -14.01 -13.12
N PRO A 49 -8.26 -12.83 -12.93
CA PRO A 49 -7.84 -11.64 -13.68
C PRO A 49 -6.44 -11.15 -13.30
N VAL A 50 -5.92 -11.58 -12.13
CA VAL A 50 -4.58 -11.23 -11.62
C VAL A 50 -3.48 -11.59 -12.61
N ARG A 51 -3.60 -12.72 -13.32
CA ARG A 51 -2.56 -13.18 -14.26
C ARG A 51 -2.40 -12.29 -15.48
N ARG A 52 -3.49 -11.68 -15.98
CA ARG A 52 -3.44 -10.75 -17.13
C ARG A 52 -2.69 -9.47 -16.75
N PHE A 53 -2.99 -8.90 -15.59
CA PHE A 53 -2.27 -7.70 -15.11
C PHE A 53 -0.83 -8.01 -14.71
N MET A 54 -0.55 -9.23 -14.23
CA MET A 54 0.82 -9.69 -13.99
C MET A 54 1.63 -9.79 -15.28
N ALA A 55 1.05 -10.34 -16.35
CA ALA A 55 1.69 -10.37 -17.67
C ALA A 55 2.06 -8.96 -18.16
N LEU A 56 1.12 -8.01 -18.06
CA LEU A 56 1.38 -6.61 -18.41
C LEU A 56 2.52 -6.00 -17.59
N LYS A 57 2.55 -6.26 -16.28
CA LYS A 57 3.60 -5.77 -15.38
C LYS A 57 4.98 -6.35 -15.73
N ILE A 58 5.05 -7.64 -16.04
CA ILE A 58 6.31 -8.33 -16.42
C ILE A 58 6.78 -7.82 -17.78
N GLN A 59 5.89 -7.76 -18.77
CA GLN A 59 6.19 -7.24 -20.10
C GLN A 59 6.69 -5.80 -20.08
N ALA A 60 6.05 -4.92 -19.31
CA ALA A 60 6.48 -3.55 -19.12
C ALA A 60 7.79 -3.41 -18.31
N SER A 61 8.23 -4.46 -17.64
CA SER A 61 9.53 -4.51 -16.97
C SER A 61 10.68 -4.69 -17.97
N GLY A 62 10.40 -5.21 -19.16
CA GLY A 62 11.41 -5.66 -20.12
C GLY A 62 12.06 -6.98 -19.70
N TRP A 63 13.08 -7.38 -20.45
CA TRP A 63 13.83 -8.61 -20.18
C TRP A 63 14.70 -8.47 -18.92
N PRO A 64 14.76 -9.51 -18.07
CA PRO A 64 15.78 -9.62 -17.02
C PRO A 64 17.20 -9.49 -17.58
N ALA A 65 18.14 -9.01 -16.75
CA ALA A 65 19.52 -8.74 -17.19
C ALA A 65 20.28 -10.01 -17.60
N ASP A 66 19.89 -11.17 -17.07
CA ASP A 66 20.43 -12.49 -17.39
C ASP A 66 19.86 -13.09 -18.69
N CYS A 67 18.78 -12.53 -19.23
CA CYS A 67 18.13 -12.96 -20.49
C CYS A 67 18.72 -12.25 -21.72
N ASP A 68 20.01 -12.48 -21.98
CA ASP A 68 20.77 -11.89 -23.09
C ASP A 68 20.68 -12.67 -24.42
N THR A 69 20.36 -13.97 -24.38
CA THR A 69 20.18 -14.81 -25.58
C THR A 69 18.72 -15.19 -25.82
N GLU A 70 18.38 -15.54 -27.05
CA GLU A 70 17.02 -15.97 -27.40
C GLU A 70 16.60 -17.26 -26.68
N GLU A 71 17.54 -18.17 -26.42
CA GLU A 71 17.27 -19.39 -25.65
C GLU A 71 16.89 -19.07 -24.20
N LYS A 72 17.58 -18.11 -23.58
CA LYS A 72 17.28 -17.67 -22.21
C LYS A 72 15.94 -16.94 -22.14
N LYS A 73 15.63 -16.12 -23.15
CA LYS A 73 14.32 -15.46 -23.27
C LYS A 73 13.19 -16.48 -23.42
N ALA A 74 13.35 -17.47 -24.30
CA ALA A 74 12.38 -18.54 -24.48
C ALA A 74 12.16 -19.34 -23.18
N ARG A 75 13.26 -19.68 -22.50
CA ARG A 75 13.21 -20.36 -21.20
C ARG A 75 12.50 -19.53 -20.14
N PHE A 76 12.76 -18.22 -20.07
CA PHE A 76 12.07 -17.33 -19.12
C PHE A 76 10.56 -17.32 -19.32
N VAL A 77 10.11 -17.29 -20.59
CA VAL A 77 8.68 -17.33 -20.93
C VAL A 77 8.06 -18.68 -20.55
N GLU A 78 8.76 -19.79 -20.82
CA GLU A 78 8.30 -21.13 -20.44
C GLU A 78 8.25 -21.31 -18.92
N ASP A 79 9.30 -20.91 -18.20
CA ASP A 79 9.36 -21.00 -16.74
C ASP A 79 8.29 -20.13 -16.08
N THR A 80 8.05 -18.91 -16.59
CA THR A 80 6.97 -18.03 -16.10
C THR A 80 5.58 -18.66 -16.31
N LEU A 81 5.35 -19.29 -17.45
CA LEU A 81 4.09 -19.99 -17.69
C LEU A 81 3.93 -21.22 -16.80
N LYS A 82 5.00 -21.98 -16.60
CA LYS A 82 4.98 -23.21 -15.81
C LYS A 82 4.80 -22.97 -14.32
N HIS A 83 5.54 -22.00 -13.76
CA HIS A 83 5.55 -21.72 -12.33
C HIS A 83 4.46 -20.72 -11.92
N ASP A 84 4.31 -19.61 -12.65
CA ASP A 84 3.37 -18.54 -12.29
C ASP A 84 2.02 -18.70 -13.01
N GLY A 85 1.97 -19.50 -14.07
CA GLY A 85 0.79 -19.64 -14.91
C GLY A 85 0.48 -18.40 -15.73
N VAL A 86 1.46 -17.49 -15.88
CA VAL A 86 1.32 -16.21 -16.56
C VAL A 86 1.81 -16.38 -18.01
N VAL A 87 0.93 -16.07 -18.96
CA VAL A 87 1.27 -16.09 -20.39
C VAL A 87 1.92 -14.75 -20.74
N LEU A 88 3.16 -14.79 -21.22
CA LEU A 88 3.89 -13.63 -21.68
C LEU A 88 3.91 -13.57 -23.22
N ASP A 89 3.80 -12.36 -23.75
CA ASP A 89 4.00 -12.05 -25.16
C ASP A 89 5.42 -11.48 -25.35
N PRO A 90 6.36 -12.24 -25.94
CA PRO A 90 7.74 -11.81 -26.11
C PRO A 90 7.88 -10.52 -26.91
N THR A 91 6.94 -10.23 -27.81
CA THR A 91 6.95 -9.02 -28.66
C THR A 91 6.66 -7.75 -27.88
N LYS A 92 6.03 -7.88 -26.71
CA LYS A 92 5.65 -6.77 -25.81
C LYS A 92 6.62 -6.58 -24.65
N MET A 93 7.70 -7.37 -24.59
CA MET A 93 8.73 -7.27 -23.55
C MET A 93 9.59 -6.03 -23.80
N ALA A 94 9.19 -4.89 -23.24
CA ALA A 94 9.88 -3.62 -23.38
C ALA A 94 9.79 -2.82 -22.08
N LYS A 95 10.92 -2.21 -21.67
CA LYS A 95 10.99 -1.40 -20.45
C LYS A 95 10.11 -0.15 -20.61
N ASN A 96 8.95 -0.16 -19.94
CA ASN A 96 8.00 0.94 -19.91
C ASN A 96 7.63 1.25 -18.44
N PRO A 97 8.33 2.20 -17.79
CA PRO A 97 8.10 2.53 -16.38
C PRO A 97 6.67 2.97 -16.07
N ALA A 98 6.02 3.71 -16.97
CA ALA A 98 4.66 4.20 -16.78
C ALA A 98 3.64 3.05 -16.82
N LEU A 99 3.72 2.18 -17.83
CA LEU A 99 2.85 1.01 -17.95
C LEU A 99 3.08 0.02 -16.81
N ARG A 100 4.34 -0.15 -16.37
CA ARG A 100 4.67 -0.97 -15.20
C ARG A 100 4.02 -0.41 -13.94
N ALA A 101 4.10 0.90 -13.71
CA ALA A 101 3.48 1.56 -12.56
C ALA A 101 1.95 1.40 -12.58
N LEU A 102 1.30 1.61 -13.73
CA LEU A 102 -0.13 1.41 -13.91
C LEU A 102 -0.55 -0.05 -13.68
N SER A 103 0.19 -1.00 -14.24
CA SER A 103 -0.08 -2.44 -14.07
C SER A 103 0.06 -2.87 -12.61
N LYS A 104 1.08 -2.36 -11.91
CA LYS A 104 1.26 -2.57 -10.46
C LYS A 104 0.12 -1.95 -9.66
N LEU A 105 -0.33 -0.74 -10.02
CA LEU A 105 -1.46 -0.08 -9.39
C LEU A 105 -2.75 -0.87 -9.55
N MET A 106 -3.02 -1.39 -10.75
CA MET A 106 -4.19 -2.25 -11.01
C MET A 106 -4.14 -3.51 -10.12
N LEU A 107 -3.02 -4.24 -10.10
CA LEU A 107 -2.86 -5.43 -9.25
C LEU A 107 -3.15 -5.16 -7.77
N ASN A 108 -2.61 -4.06 -7.24
CA ASN A 108 -2.75 -3.70 -5.83
C ASN A 108 -4.13 -3.12 -5.49
N SER A 109 -4.74 -2.37 -6.40
CA SER A 109 -6.05 -1.73 -6.16
C SER A 109 -7.19 -2.72 -6.30
N PHE A 110 -7.01 -3.74 -7.12
CA PHE A 110 -8.04 -4.71 -7.45
C PHE A 110 -8.58 -5.45 -6.22
N TRP A 111 -7.70 -6.04 -5.41
CA TRP A 111 -8.15 -6.73 -4.19
C TRP A 111 -8.67 -5.75 -3.13
N GLY A 112 -8.12 -4.53 -3.08
CA GLY A 112 -8.59 -3.48 -2.17
C GLY A 112 -10.03 -3.06 -2.47
N LYS A 113 -10.44 -3.10 -3.74
CA LYS A 113 -11.82 -2.79 -4.16
C LYS A 113 -12.84 -3.77 -3.59
N PHE A 114 -12.47 -5.05 -3.42
CA PHE A 114 -13.35 -6.03 -2.79
C PHE A 114 -13.72 -5.69 -1.35
N GLY A 115 -12.80 -5.05 -0.62
CA GLY A 115 -12.99 -4.62 0.76
C GLY A 115 -13.40 -3.15 0.90
N GLU A 116 -13.90 -2.52 -0.17
CA GLU A 116 -14.27 -1.11 -0.11
C GLU A 116 -15.47 -0.89 0.80
N LYS A 117 -15.22 -0.19 1.92
CA LYS A 117 -16.27 0.36 2.78
C LYS A 117 -17.06 1.43 2.03
N THR A 118 -18.37 1.26 1.87
CA THR A 118 -19.25 2.24 1.21
C THR A 118 -19.84 3.26 2.19
N LEU A 119 -19.84 2.95 3.48
CA LEU A 119 -20.18 3.85 4.58
C LEU A 119 -19.07 4.89 4.79
N ARG A 120 -19.04 5.89 3.90
CA ARG A 120 -18.11 7.02 3.93
C ARG A 120 -18.88 8.33 3.88
N SER A 121 -18.31 9.34 4.52
CA SER A 121 -18.75 10.72 4.33
C SER A 121 -18.59 11.11 2.86
N LYS A 122 -19.66 11.66 2.29
CA LYS A 122 -19.70 12.27 0.97
C LYS A 122 -19.81 13.77 1.14
N THR A 123 -19.09 14.48 0.29
CA THR A 123 -19.11 15.94 0.25
C THR A 123 -19.77 16.37 -1.05
N GLU A 124 -20.77 17.23 -0.95
CA GLU A 124 -21.44 17.82 -2.10
C GLU A 124 -21.43 19.33 -1.99
N LEU A 125 -21.24 19.99 -3.14
CA LEU A 125 -21.46 21.42 -3.27
C LEU A 125 -22.91 21.65 -3.71
N ILE A 126 -23.60 22.50 -2.96
CA ILE A 126 -25.00 22.82 -3.17
C ILE A 126 -25.10 24.31 -3.48
N TYR A 127 -25.82 24.62 -4.55
CA TYR A 127 -26.15 25.98 -4.98
C TYR A 127 -27.65 26.27 -4.93
N ASP A 128 -28.45 25.26 -4.57
CA ASP A 128 -29.91 25.33 -4.56
C ASP A 128 -30.46 24.89 -3.20
N TYR A 129 -31.42 25.65 -2.69
CA TYR A 129 -32.05 25.37 -1.40
C TYR A 129 -32.87 24.07 -1.43
N GLY A 130 -33.51 23.74 -2.56
CA GLY A 130 -34.26 22.49 -2.71
C GLY A 130 -33.39 21.25 -2.54
N LYS A 131 -32.18 21.26 -3.11
CA LYS A 131 -31.19 20.20 -2.92
C LYS A 131 -30.68 20.11 -1.48
N LEU A 132 -30.56 21.24 -0.77
CA LEU A 132 -30.24 21.22 0.65
C LEU A 132 -31.34 20.53 1.47
N VAL A 133 -32.60 20.92 1.26
CA VAL A 133 -33.74 20.33 1.98
C VAL A 133 -33.83 18.83 1.72
N SER A 134 -33.67 18.39 0.46
CA SER A 134 -33.74 16.96 0.12
C SER A 134 -32.64 16.13 0.78
N LEU A 135 -31.44 16.69 0.98
CA LEU A 135 -30.35 16.00 1.67
C LEU A 135 -30.51 15.98 3.19
N VAL A 136 -31.05 17.04 3.77
CA VAL A 136 -31.26 17.15 5.24
C VAL A 136 -32.47 16.33 5.70
N THR A 137 -33.47 16.19 4.85
CA THR A 137 -34.72 15.47 5.18
C THR A 137 -34.70 13.99 4.82
N ASP A 138 -33.68 13.53 4.08
CA ASP A 138 -33.57 12.12 3.70
C ASP A 138 -33.15 11.27 4.92
N PRO A 139 -34.02 10.36 5.42
CA PRO A 139 -33.71 9.52 6.58
C PRO A 139 -32.57 8.52 6.34
N ALA A 140 -32.20 8.26 5.08
CA ALA A 140 -31.04 7.42 4.74
C ALA A 140 -29.72 8.18 4.83
N LYS A 141 -29.73 9.50 5.09
CA LYS A 141 -28.55 10.34 5.14
C LYS A 141 -28.43 11.04 6.50
N GLU A 142 -27.27 10.93 7.11
CA GLU A 142 -26.92 11.72 8.30
C GLU A 142 -25.99 12.85 7.89
N VAL A 143 -26.47 14.09 7.97
CA VAL A 143 -25.67 15.28 7.70
C VAL A 143 -24.69 15.50 8.85
N THR A 144 -23.39 15.49 8.55
CA THR A 144 -22.31 15.63 9.52
C THR A 144 -21.65 17.01 9.49
N GLY A 145 -21.90 17.82 8.46
CA GLY A 145 -21.32 19.14 8.36
C GLY A 145 -21.99 20.01 7.29
N LEU A 146 -22.05 21.31 7.57
CA LEU A 146 -22.50 22.35 6.64
C LEU A 146 -21.49 23.49 6.72
N LEU A 147 -20.86 23.82 5.60
CA LEU A 147 -19.85 24.86 5.50
C LEU A 147 -20.20 25.80 4.34
N PRO A 148 -20.65 27.03 4.62
CA PRO A 148 -20.82 28.05 3.59
C PRO A 148 -19.46 28.39 2.98
N LEU A 149 -19.33 28.26 1.67
CA LEU A 149 -18.12 28.63 0.91
C LEU A 149 -18.26 29.98 0.20
N GLY A 150 -19.43 30.61 0.30
CA GLY A 150 -19.78 31.90 -0.26
C GLY A 150 -21.27 32.18 -0.11
N GLU A 151 -21.78 33.19 -0.82
CA GLU A 151 -23.21 33.55 -0.76
C GLU A 151 -24.12 32.53 -1.46
N GLU A 152 -23.63 31.88 -2.52
CA GLU A 152 -24.40 30.95 -3.33
C GLU A 152 -23.95 29.49 -3.22
N CYS A 153 -22.89 29.20 -2.46
CA CYS A 153 -22.32 27.86 -2.37
C CYS A 153 -22.25 27.36 -0.93
N LEU A 154 -22.90 26.23 -0.69
CA LEU A 154 -22.88 25.51 0.57
C LEU A 154 -22.25 24.13 0.35
N GLN A 155 -21.14 23.87 1.04
CA GLN A 155 -20.59 22.54 1.12
C GLN A 155 -21.33 21.76 2.22
N ILE A 156 -22.04 20.71 1.83
CA ILE A 156 -22.59 19.74 2.77
C ILE A 156 -21.67 18.53 2.87
N THR A 157 -21.57 17.97 4.06
CA THR A 157 -20.96 16.66 4.28
C THR A 157 -21.99 15.77 4.96
N TRP A 158 -22.24 14.61 4.39
CA TRP A 158 -23.21 13.64 4.90
C TRP A 158 -22.66 12.22 4.79
N LYS A 159 -23.16 11.30 5.61
CA LYS A 159 -22.84 9.87 5.53
C LYS A 159 -24.15 9.07 5.39
N PRO A 160 -24.16 7.94 4.66
CA PRO A 160 -25.30 7.03 4.70
C PRO A 160 -25.54 6.55 6.14
N VAL A 161 -26.78 6.26 6.49
CA VAL A 161 -27.10 5.51 7.72
C VAL A 161 -26.73 4.04 7.51
N GLU A 162 -26.19 3.37 8.53
CA GLU A 162 -25.62 2.02 8.43
C GLU A 162 -26.61 1.00 7.83
N ASP A 163 -27.87 0.99 8.29
CA ASP A 163 -28.92 0.11 7.78
C ASP A 163 -29.34 0.38 6.32
N SER A 164 -28.91 1.51 5.77
CA SER A 164 -29.16 1.92 4.37
C SER A 164 -27.91 1.78 3.49
N GLU A 165 -26.81 1.23 4.01
CA GLU A 165 -25.58 1.01 3.25
C GLU A 165 -25.81 -0.02 2.14
N VAL A 166 -25.67 0.43 0.89
CA VAL A 166 -25.67 -0.47 -0.27
C VAL A 166 -24.22 -0.86 -0.57
N SER A 167 -23.95 -2.16 -0.59
CA SER A 167 -22.68 -2.70 -1.07
C SER A 167 -22.51 -2.47 -2.56
N LEU A 168 -21.28 -2.21 -3.02
CA LEU A 168 -21.02 -2.12 -4.46
C LEU A 168 -21.23 -3.50 -5.12
N PRO A 169 -21.69 -3.56 -6.38
CA PRO A 169 -21.73 -4.81 -7.14
C PRO A 169 -20.37 -5.50 -7.26
N THR A 170 -19.28 -4.73 -7.11
CA THR A 170 -17.90 -5.18 -7.17
C THR A 170 -17.31 -5.50 -5.80
N SER A 171 -17.99 -5.19 -4.70
CA SER A 171 -17.53 -5.50 -3.35
C SER A 171 -17.70 -7.00 -3.05
N SER A 172 -16.70 -7.56 -2.39
CA SER A 172 -16.78 -8.91 -1.87
C SER A 172 -15.87 -9.04 -0.65
N LEU A 173 -16.46 -8.88 0.53
CA LEU A 173 -15.74 -9.02 1.81
C LEU A 173 -15.06 -10.39 1.96
N LEU A 174 -15.62 -11.44 1.36
CA LEU A 174 -15.04 -12.79 1.40
C LEU A 174 -13.70 -12.85 0.66
N HIS A 175 -13.68 -12.45 -0.61
CA HIS A 175 -12.44 -12.35 -1.37
C HIS A 175 -11.41 -11.45 -0.66
N ALA A 176 -11.81 -10.28 -0.13
CA ALA A 176 -10.89 -9.41 0.61
C ALA A 176 -10.31 -10.09 1.87
N ALA A 177 -11.16 -10.73 2.68
CA ALA A 177 -10.75 -11.42 3.89
C ALA A 177 -9.80 -12.60 3.58
N TYR A 178 -10.16 -13.45 2.60
CA TYR A 178 -9.34 -14.59 2.22
C TYR A 178 -8.03 -14.17 1.53
N THR A 179 -8.02 -13.12 0.72
CA THR A 179 -6.76 -12.58 0.14
C THR A 179 -5.80 -12.16 1.25
N THR A 180 -6.27 -11.40 2.24
CA THR A 180 -5.39 -10.97 3.35
C THR A 180 -4.99 -12.12 4.27
N CYS A 181 -5.90 -13.07 4.52
CA CYS A 181 -5.63 -14.32 5.24
C CYS A 181 -4.47 -15.09 4.58
N HIS A 182 -4.56 -15.37 3.28
CA HIS A 182 -3.50 -16.07 2.57
C HIS A 182 -2.19 -15.29 2.53
N GLY A 183 -2.25 -13.96 2.41
CA GLY A 183 -1.06 -13.10 2.54
C GLY A 183 -0.38 -13.23 3.91
N ARG A 184 -1.15 -13.15 5.00
CA ARG A 184 -0.64 -13.34 6.36
C ARG A 184 -0.06 -14.72 6.58
N MET A 185 -0.75 -15.77 6.11
CA MET A 185 -0.25 -17.14 6.18
C MET A 185 1.06 -17.32 5.39
N GLN A 186 1.19 -16.67 4.23
CA GLN A 186 2.43 -16.73 3.44
C GLN A 186 3.59 -16.08 4.19
N LEU A 187 3.40 -14.88 4.74
CA LEU A 187 4.39 -14.22 5.60
C LEU A 187 4.76 -15.10 6.80
N TYR A 188 3.75 -15.73 7.41
CA TYR A 188 3.92 -16.56 8.59
C TYR A 188 4.81 -17.79 8.34
N LYS A 189 4.75 -18.41 7.14
CA LYS A 189 5.66 -19.51 6.77
C LYS A 189 7.12 -19.10 6.89
N TYR A 190 7.47 -17.88 6.48
CA TYR A 190 8.83 -17.38 6.58
C TYR A 190 9.21 -17.07 8.03
N LEU A 191 8.28 -16.52 8.82
CA LEU A 191 8.48 -16.30 10.25
C LEU A 191 8.73 -17.61 11.02
N ASP A 192 8.11 -18.72 10.62
CA ASP A 192 8.39 -20.04 11.22
C ASP A 192 9.81 -20.56 10.95
N VAL A 193 10.42 -20.15 9.84
CA VAL A 193 11.81 -20.49 9.49
C VAL A 193 12.80 -19.65 10.31
N VAL A 194 12.58 -18.33 10.38
CA VAL A 194 13.52 -17.43 11.07
C VAL A 194 13.31 -17.36 12.58
N LYS A 195 12.10 -17.60 13.06
CA LYS A 195 11.71 -17.62 14.48
C LYS A 195 12.21 -16.37 15.22
N GLU A 196 12.98 -16.55 16.29
CA GLU A 196 13.53 -15.50 17.14
C GLU A 196 14.51 -14.57 16.42
N ARG A 197 14.96 -14.93 15.21
CA ARG A 197 15.80 -14.07 14.38
C ARG A 197 15.01 -12.99 13.65
N ALA A 198 13.68 -13.11 13.55
CA ALA A 198 12.84 -12.06 12.98
C ALA A 198 12.92 -10.80 13.86
N LEU A 199 13.51 -9.74 13.30
CA LEU A 199 13.62 -8.43 13.95
C LEU A 199 12.36 -7.59 13.70
N TYR A 200 11.81 -7.69 12.49
CA TYR A 200 10.64 -6.91 12.06
C TYR A 200 9.95 -7.59 10.88
N HIS A 201 8.64 -7.40 10.75
CA HIS A 201 7.89 -7.82 9.58
C HIS A 201 6.74 -6.85 9.29
N ASP A 202 6.46 -6.60 8.02
CA ASP A 202 5.31 -5.79 7.60
C ASP A 202 4.78 -6.29 6.27
N THR A 203 3.51 -6.72 6.28
CA THR A 203 2.70 -7.15 5.14
C THR A 203 3.28 -8.30 4.31
N ASP A 204 4.39 -8.06 3.61
CA ASP A 204 5.07 -8.93 2.66
C ASP A 204 6.61 -8.93 2.83
N SER A 205 7.13 -8.33 3.89
CA SER A 205 8.57 -8.23 4.16
C SER A 205 8.94 -8.76 5.56
N VAL A 206 10.16 -9.31 5.68
CA VAL A 206 10.77 -9.75 6.94
C VAL A 206 12.21 -9.24 6.99
N ALA A 207 12.56 -8.51 8.06
CA ALA A 207 13.94 -8.23 8.42
C ALA A 207 14.35 -9.20 9.53
N TYR A 208 15.48 -9.90 9.35
CA TYR A 208 15.92 -10.92 10.30
C TYR A 208 17.44 -10.97 10.42
N ILE A 209 17.92 -11.61 11.51
CA ILE A 209 19.33 -11.85 11.74
C ILE A 209 19.78 -13.07 10.92
N SER A 210 20.72 -12.87 10.00
CA SER A 210 21.47 -13.95 9.35
C SER A 210 22.67 -14.35 10.22
N ARG A 211 22.89 -15.66 10.39
CA ARG A 211 24.06 -16.20 11.12
C ARG A 211 24.63 -17.41 10.39
N PRO A 212 25.96 -17.61 10.43
CA PRO A 212 26.57 -18.80 9.84
C PRO A 212 25.98 -20.10 10.41
N GLY A 213 25.55 -21.00 9.51
CA GLY A 213 25.03 -22.33 9.86
C GLY A 213 23.53 -22.37 10.21
N GLU A 214 22.83 -21.23 10.25
CA GLU A 214 21.38 -21.18 10.38
C GLU A 214 20.70 -21.14 9.01
N SER A 215 19.43 -21.58 8.92
CA SER A 215 18.71 -21.61 7.65
C SER A 215 18.38 -20.19 7.16
N GLU A 216 18.78 -19.85 5.95
CA GLU A 216 18.38 -18.59 5.31
C GLU A 216 17.02 -18.73 4.63
N LEU A 217 16.32 -17.61 4.46
CA LEU A 217 15.07 -17.60 3.69
C LEU A 217 15.38 -17.79 2.20
N PRO A 218 14.71 -18.73 1.51
CA PRO A 218 14.96 -18.96 0.09
C PRO A 218 14.51 -17.75 -0.71
N LEU A 219 15.40 -17.25 -1.56
CA LEU A 219 15.09 -16.24 -2.56
C LEU A 219 14.63 -16.92 -3.85
N GLY A 220 13.85 -16.21 -4.65
CA GLY A 220 13.40 -16.70 -5.95
C GLY A 220 12.93 -15.58 -6.85
N THR A 221 12.60 -15.95 -8.09
CA THR A 221 12.23 -15.03 -9.16
C THR A 221 10.76 -15.15 -9.56
N HIS A 222 10.02 -16.08 -8.96
CA HIS A 222 8.64 -16.39 -9.29
C HIS A 222 7.64 -15.68 -8.37
N LEU A 223 6.37 -15.73 -8.76
CA LEU A 223 5.29 -15.07 -8.05
C LEU A 223 5.12 -15.66 -6.64
N GLY A 224 5.40 -14.82 -5.62
CA GLY A 224 5.27 -15.18 -4.21
C GLY A 224 6.60 -15.53 -3.54
N ASP A 225 7.69 -15.60 -4.31
CA ASP A 225 9.03 -15.75 -3.78
C ASP A 225 9.50 -14.47 -3.08
N LEU A 226 10.42 -14.64 -2.13
CA LEU A 226 11.11 -13.51 -1.51
C LEU A 226 12.22 -13.01 -2.43
N THR A 227 12.40 -11.70 -2.44
CA THR A 227 13.53 -11.03 -3.08
C THR A 227 14.39 -10.34 -2.04
N ASP A 228 15.69 -10.18 -2.33
CA ASP A 228 16.57 -9.38 -1.48
C ASP A 228 16.41 -7.88 -1.82
N GLN A 229 15.64 -7.19 -0.99
CA GLN A 229 15.43 -5.75 -1.14
C GLN A 229 16.71 -4.94 -0.94
N ILE A 230 17.64 -5.40 -0.09
CA ILE A 230 18.88 -4.66 0.20
C ILE A 230 19.82 -4.74 -0.99
N GLU A 231 19.90 -5.90 -1.64
CA GLU A 231 20.60 -6.03 -2.92
C GLU A 231 19.93 -5.21 -4.03
N GLU A 232 18.60 -5.19 -4.14
CA GLU A 232 17.89 -4.40 -5.15
C GLU A 232 18.13 -2.88 -4.98
N ASP A 233 18.05 -2.38 -3.74
CA ASP A 233 18.13 -0.94 -3.44
C ASP A 233 19.58 -0.42 -3.38
N TYR A 234 20.55 -1.25 -2.96
CA TYR A 234 21.93 -0.82 -2.69
C TYR A 234 23.01 -1.56 -3.51
N GLY A 235 22.64 -2.62 -4.24
CA GLY A 235 23.51 -3.39 -5.11
C GLY A 235 24.06 -4.68 -4.47
N PRO A 236 24.66 -5.57 -5.28
CA PRO A 236 25.10 -6.90 -4.85
C PRO A 236 26.08 -6.87 -3.68
N GLY A 237 25.89 -7.80 -2.75
CA GLY A 237 26.73 -7.92 -1.55
C GLY A 237 26.47 -6.88 -0.47
N SER A 238 25.48 -6.00 -0.64
CA SER A 238 25.05 -5.07 0.40
C SER A 238 24.32 -5.79 1.53
N PHE A 239 24.58 -5.40 2.77
CA PHE A 239 23.88 -5.98 3.92
C PHE A 239 23.65 -4.96 5.03
N ILE A 240 22.63 -5.21 5.87
CA ILE A 240 22.31 -4.38 7.03
C ILE A 240 23.32 -4.65 8.15
N THR A 241 23.97 -3.60 8.65
CA THR A 241 24.91 -3.67 9.78
C THR A 241 24.25 -3.35 11.12
N GLU A 242 23.29 -2.43 11.13
CA GLU A 242 22.51 -2.08 12.31
C GLU A 242 21.04 -1.91 11.94
N PHE A 243 20.15 -2.45 12.76
CA PHE A 243 18.69 -2.32 12.62
C PHE A 243 18.09 -1.83 13.93
N CYS A 244 17.14 -0.89 13.84
CA CYS A 244 16.43 -0.33 14.98
C CYS A 244 14.95 -0.17 14.64
N ALA A 245 14.06 -0.68 15.48
CA ALA A 245 12.62 -0.51 15.33
C ALA A 245 11.99 0.00 16.64
N GLY A 246 11.29 1.13 16.55
CA GLY A 246 10.54 1.72 17.66
C GLY A 246 9.08 1.30 17.72
N GLY A 247 8.61 0.55 16.72
CA GLY A 247 7.25 0.02 16.66
C GLY A 247 6.78 -0.20 15.23
N PRO A 248 5.49 -0.55 15.04
CA PRO A 248 4.92 -0.77 13.72
C PRO A 248 5.12 0.45 12.80
N LYS A 249 5.74 0.21 11.64
CA LYS A 249 6.02 1.20 10.60
C LYS A 249 6.89 2.37 11.08
N ASN A 250 7.72 2.11 12.09
CA ASN A 250 8.70 3.04 12.61
C ASN A 250 10.03 2.30 12.87
N TYR A 251 10.93 2.36 11.89
CA TYR A 251 12.21 1.67 11.92
C TYR A 251 13.27 2.40 11.10
N ALA A 252 14.53 2.10 11.37
CA ALA A 252 15.68 2.58 10.63
C ALA A 252 16.76 1.51 10.56
N TYR A 253 17.58 1.55 9.52
CA TYR A 253 18.70 0.61 9.36
C TYR A 253 19.89 1.27 8.65
N LYS A 254 21.08 0.74 8.94
CA LYS A 254 22.34 1.08 8.27
C LYS A 254 22.74 -0.05 7.35
N VAL A 255 23.14 0.27 6.12
CA VAL A 255 23.57 -0.69 5.09
C VAL A 255 25.03 -0.45 4.75
N ALA A 256 25.84 -1.50 4.77
CA ALA A 256 27.17 -1.51 4.16
C ALA A 256 27.03 -1.83 2.68
N VAL A 257 27.23 -0.82 1.82
CA VAL A 257 26.98 -0.92 0.37
C VAL A 257 28.08 -1.76 -0.28
N GLY A 258 27.69 -2.82 -0.99
CA GLY A 258 28.63 -3.76 -1.61
C GLY A 258 29.53 -4.49 -0.60
N GLY A 259 29.10 -4.57 0.65
CA GLY A 259 29.86 -5.15 1.76
C GLY A 259 30.97 -4.25 2.32
N ASP A 260 31.09 -3.02 1.83
CA ASP A 260 32.11 -2.06 2.26
C ASP A 260 31.66 -1.31 3.53
N LEU A 261 32.26 -1.64 4.67
CA LEU A 261 31.97 -1.01 5.97
C LEU A 261 32.36 0.49 6.01
N SER A 262 33.14 1.00 5.06
CA SER A 262 33.42 2.43 4.93
C SER A 262 32.29 3.19 4.21
N LYS A 263 31.42 2.48 3.48
CA LYS A 263 30.32 3.05 2.70
C LYS A 263 28.97 2.71 3.34
N ILE A 264 28.64 3.44 4.39
CA ILE A 264 27.37 3.28 5.10
C ILE A 264 26.29 4.17 4.51
N LYS A 265 25.13 3.58 4.18
CA LYS A 265 23.90 4.30 3.88
C LYS A 265 22.89 4.08 5.00
N VAL A 266 22.10 5.11 5.30
CA VAL A 266 21.05 5.07 6.33
C VAL A 266 19.69 5.15 5.66
N CYS A 267 18.79 4.26 6.04
CA CYS A 267 17.39 4.30 5.65
C CYS A 267 16.53 4.48 6.89
N ILE A 268 15.57 5.41 6.84
CA ILE A 268 14.67 5.74 7.94
C ILE A 268 13.23 5.70 7.41
N LYS A 269 12.37 4.98 8.12
CA LYS A 269 10.95 4.80 7.79
C LYS A 269 10.11 5.12 9.02
N VAL A 270 9.45 6.28 9.01
CA VAL A 270 8.54 6.70 10.09
C VAL A 270 7.18 7.05 9.52
N ARG A 271 6.18 6.23 9.83
CA ARG A 271 4.80 6.48 9.36
C ARG A 271 4.26 7.79 9.93
N GLY A 272 3.66 8.59 9.04
CA GLY A 272 3.02 9.86 9.41
C GLY A 272 3.94 11.08 9.43
N ILE A 273 5.25 10.89 9.18
CA ILE A 273 6.21 11.99 9.08
C ILE A 273 6.78 12.02 7.67
N SER A 274 6.61 13.14 6.97
CA SER A 274 7.36 13.44 5.76
C SER A 274 8.72 13.99 6.16
N ILE A 275 9.78 13.20 5.96
CA ILE A 275 11.15 13.62 6.25
C ILE A 275 11.54 14.68 5.23
N ASN A 276 11.85 15.88 5.72
CA ASN A 276 12.30 17.03 4.94
C ASN A 276 13.35 17.80 5.76
N THR A 277 13.92 18.85 5.18
CA THR A 277 15.00 19.66 5.81
C THR A 277 14.61 20.31 7.14
N SER A 278 13.32 20.37 7.49
CA SER A 278 12.89 20.91 8.79
C SER A 278 12.89 19.88 9.93
N CYS A 279 13.11 18.60 9.62
CA CYS A 279 13.08 17.54 10.61
C CYS A 279 14.11 16.42 10.39
N ASP A 280 15.00 16.54 9.41
CA ASP A 280 16.03 15.54 9.11
C ASP A 280 17.15 15.50 10.15
N ASP A 281 17.38 16.61 10.84
CA ASP A 281 18.24 16.72 12.03
C ASP A 281 17.66 16.03 13.27
N LEU A 282 16.33 15.99 13.39
CA LEU A 282 15.61 15.35 14.50
C LEU A 282 15.32 13.87 14.22
N VAL A 283 14.93 13.53 12.99
CA VAL A 283 14.57 12.17 12.56
C VAL A 283 15.80 11.47 12.03
N THR A 284 16.71 11.14 12.96
CA THR A 284 17.97 10.44 12.67
C THR A 284 17.97 9.02 13.23
N PHE A 285 18.84 8.17 12.69
CA PHE A 285 19.02 6.80 13.19
C PHE A 285 19.42 6.80 14.66
N ASP A 286 20.33 7.69 15.06
CA ASP A 286 20.84 7.75 16.42
C ASP A 286 19.75 8.21 17.41
N ASN A 287 18.94 9.21 17.03
CA ASN A 287 17.80 9.62 17.85
C ASN A 287 16.79 8.48 18.00
N LEU A 288 16.46 7.76 16.92
CA LEU A 288 15.58 6.58 17.02
C LEU A 288 16.18 5.50 17.92
N LYS A 289 17.47 5.21 17.80
CA LYS A 289 18.18 4.26 18.67
C LYS A 289 18.13 4.67 20.13
N VAL A 290 18.39 5.94 20.43
CA VAL A 290 18.29 6.51 21.79
C VAL A 290 16.87 6.39 22.35
N MET A 291 15.84 6.59 21.52
CA MET A 291 14.44 6.40 21.92
C MET A 291 14.14 4.95 22.28
N VAL A 292 14.58 3.99 21.47
CA VAL A 292 14.36 2.55 21.71
C VAL A 292 15.12 2.08 22.96
N MET A 293 16.33 2.59 23.17
CA MET A 293 17.23 2.19 24.25
C MET A 293 16.93 2.85 25.62
N GLY A 294 15.92 3.72 25.73
CA GLY A 294 15.35 4.11 27.03
C GLY A 294 15.72 5.50 27.56
N SER A 295 16.16 6.45 26.73
CA SER A 295 16.19 7.86 27.14
C SER A 295 14.80 8.49 26.98
N ARG A 296 14.30 9.17 28.01
CA ARG A 296 12.96 9.82 28.09
C ARG A 296 12.61 10.70 26.87
N TRP A 297 12.09 10.10 25.81
CA TRP A 297 11.59 10.82 24.64
C TRP A 297 10.22 10.27 24.28
N ARG A 298 9.23 11.16 24.26
CA ARG A 298 7.86 10.87 23.83
C ARG A 298 7.62 11.60 22.52
N ILE A 299 7.46 10.88 21.42
CA ILE A 299 6.87 11.47 20.21
C ILE A 299 5.41 11.77 20.56
N VAL A 300 5.09 13.05 20.70
CA VAL A 300 3.71 13.51 20.88
C VAL A 300 3.26 14.07 19.55
N THR A 301 2.31 13.40 18.90
CA THR A 301 1.57 13.99 17.78
C THR A 301 0.74 15.14 18.33
N ARG A 302 1.19 16.38 18.15
CA ARG A 302 0.38 17.56 18.45
C ARG A 302 -0.48 17.89 17.23
N HIS A 303 -1.72 18.29 17.47
CA HIS A 303 -2.52 18.96 16.45
C HIS A 303 -1.74 20.22 16.02
N SER A 304 -1.21 20.23 14.80
CA SER A 304 -0.73 21.46 14.18
C SER A 304 -1.78 21.92 13.19
N THR A 305 -2.39 23.06 13.43
CA THR A 305 -3.19 23.76 12.42
C THR A 305 -2.21 24.32 11.40
N LYS A 306 -2.15 23.69 10.22
CA LYS A 306 -1.51 24.31 9.06
C LYS A 306 -2.53 25.23 8.41
N ASN A 307 -2.27 26.53 8.42
CA ASN A 307 -2.96 27.45 7.53
C ASN A 307 -2.46 27.15 6.12
N TRP A 308 -3.26 26.43 5.36
CA TRP A 308 -2.97 26.20 3.95
C TRP A 308 -3.33 27.47 3.20
N GLN A 309 -2.32 28.16 2.70
CA GLN A 309 -2.50 29.13 1.63
C GLN A 309 -2.16 28.39 0.33
N ALA A 310 -3.06 28.43 -0.65
CA ALA A 310 -2.73 27.97 -1.99
C ALA A 310 -1.64 28.89 -2.55
N VAL A 311 -0.38 28.47 -2.44
CA VAL A 311 0.76 29.15 -3.05
C VAL A 311 1.03 28.47 -4.37
N ASN A 312 0.57 29.08 -5.45
CA ASN A 312 0.92 28.64 -6.81
C ASN A 312 2.43 28.86 -7.03
N THR A 313 3.21 27.79 -6.86
CA THR A 313 4.68 27.81 -6.92
C THR A 313 5.23 27.93 -8.34
N LYS A 314 4.46 27.50 -9.35
CA LYS A 314 4.78 27.77 -10.75
C LYS A 314 4.34 29.19 -11.10
N ARG A 315 5.28 30.03 -11.57
CA ARG A 315 4.99 31.38 -12.03
C ARG A 315 5.29 31.48 -13.53
N ARG A 316 4.37 32.09 -14.29
CA ARG A 316 4.59 32.49 -15.68
C ARG A 316 5.04 33.94 -15.69
N ARG A 317 6.09 34.24 -16.46
CA ARG A 317 6.53 35.61 -16.71
C ARG A 317 5.56 36.26 -17.70
N VAL A 318 5.03 37.44 -17.37
CA VAL A 318 4.02 38.12 -18.21
C VAL A 318 4.63 39.32 -18.94
N ASP A 319 5.67 39.92 -18.37
CA ASP A 319 6.51 40.93 -19.01
C ASP A 319 7.94 40.90 -18.44
N VAL A 320 8.76 41.89 -18.80
CA VAL A 320 10.18 41.97 -18.40
C VAL A 320 10.34 42.06 -16.87
N ALA A 321 9.38 42.65 -16.14
CA ALA A 321 9.47 42.91 -14.71
C ALA A 321 8.52 42.06 -13.84
N ASN A 322 7.47 41.45 -14.42
CA ASN A 322 6.36 40.85 -13.68
C ASN A 322 6.20 39.35 -13.94
N THR A 323 5.84 38.63 -12.87
CA THR A 323 5.47 37.22 -12.92
C THR A 323 4.15 36.98 -12.20
N VAL A 324 3.25 36.20 -12.81
CA VAL A 324 1.97 35.79 -12.21
C VAL A 324 1.97 34.29 -11.96
N PRO A 325 1.19 33.79 -11.00
CA PRO A 325 1.11 32.36 -10.77
C PRO A 325 0.43 31.63 -11.95
N HIS A 326 0.86 30.41 -12.24
CA HIS A 326 0.30 29.57 -13.29
C HIS A 326 -1.16 29.22 -12.94
N GLY A 327 -2.12 29.56 -13.82
CA GLY A 327 -3.57 29.43 -13.56
C GLY A 327 -4.25 30.70 -13.02
N TYR A 328 -3.51 31.81 -12.86
CA TYR A 328 -4.12 33.12 -12.60
C TYR A 328 -4.81 33.64 -13.88
N ASN A 329 -6.09 33.33 -14.03
CA ASN A 329 -6.93 33.92 -15.07
C ASN A 329 -7.52 35.21 -14.52
N GLY A 330 -6.90 36.35 -14.84
CA GLY A 330 -7.59 37.62 -14.79
C GLY A 330 -8.80 37.49 -15.72
N TRP A 331 -10.00 37.64 -15.18
CA TRP A 331 -11.24 37.49 -15.95
C TRP A 331 -11.26 38.48 -17.12
N THR A 332 -10.98 37.96 -18.31
CA THR A 332 -11.43 38.49 -19.60
C THR A 332 -11.91 37.31 -20.41
N MET A 333 -13.16 37.36 -20.86
CA MET A 333 -13.85 36.24 -21.51
C MET A 333 -13.21 35.83 -22.84
N ALA A 334 -13.20 34.51 -23.05
CA ALA A 334 -13.10 33.75 -24.32
C ALA A 334 -11.74 33.80 -25.07
N ASP A 335 -11.29 32.79 -25.86
CA ASP A 335 -11.97 31.73 -26.62
C ASP A 335 -11.15 30.40 -26.68
N GLU A 336 -11.88 29.34 -27.05
CA GLU A 336 -11.55 27.99 -27.56
C GLU A 336 -10.08 27.60 -27.83
N GLU A 337 -9.48 26.70 -27.03
CA GLU A 337 -8.28 25.93 -27.45
C GLU A 337 -7.95 24.67 -26.58
N ASP A 338 -8.97 24.00 -25.99
CA ASP A 338 -8.76 22.78 -25.17
C ASP A 338 -9.21 21.48 -25.90
N GLN A 339 -8.82 21.30 -27.18
CA GLN A 339 -9.10 20.06 -27.94
C GLN A 339 -8.10 18.93 -27.71
N ASP A 340 -6.87 19.22 -27.26
CA ASP A 340 -5.79 18.22 -27.19
C ASP A 340 -5.90 17.25 -25.98
N LEU A 341 -6.74 17.55 -24.99
CA LEU A 341 -6.85 16.71 -23.78
C LEU A 341 -7.90 15.59 -23.90
N LEU A 342 -8.77 15.65 -24.91
CA LEU A 342 -9.83 14.66 -25.18
C LEU A 342 -9.32 13.47 -26.02
N GLU A 343 -8.34 13.66 -26.91
CA GLU A 343 -7.79 12.58 -27.74
C GLU A 343 -7.02 11.52 -26.94
N VAL A 344 -6.43 11.89 -25.79
CA VAL A 344 -5.73 10.94 -24.91
C VAL A 344 -6.72 10.01 -24.17
N LEU A 345 -7.99 10.42 -24.04
CA LEU A 345 -9.03 9.64 -23.37
C LEU A 345 -9.76 8.68 -24.33
N GLU A 346 -9.83 8.97 -25.63
CA GLU A 346 -10.42 8.05 -26.61
C GLU A 346 -9.59 6.78 -26.82
N VAL A 347 -8.27 6.83 -26.66
CA VAL A 347 -7.38 5.65 -26.75
C VAL A 347 -7.64 4.65 -25.60
N LEU A 348 -8.31 5.05 -24.52
CA LEU A 348 -8.67 4.19 -23.38
C LEU A 348 -10.11 3.65 -23.43
N GLY A 349 -10.89 4.05 -24.45
CA GLY A 349 -12.29 3.62 -24.63
C GLY A 349 -12.46 2.27 -25.35
N ASP A 350 -11.44 1.82 -26.10
CA ASP A 350 -11.52 0.63 -26.97
C ASP A 350 -10.59 -0.53 -26.54
N ALA A 351 -10.50 -0.82 -25.23
CA ALA A 351 -9.71 -1.95 -24.70
C ALA A 351 -10.46 -2.90 -23.75
#